data_AF-A0A3A5UQL2-F1
#
_entry.id   AF-A0A3A5UQL2-F1
#
_cell.length_a   1.000
_cell.length_b   1.000
_cell.length_c   1.000
_cell.angle_alpha   90.00
_cell.angle_beta   90.00
_cell.angle_gamma   90.00
#
_symmetry.space_group_name_H-M   'P 1'
#
loop_
_entity.id
_entity.type
_entity.pdbx_description
1 polymer ?
#
loop_
_entity_poly.entity_id
_entity_poly.type
_entity_poly.pdbx_seq_one_letter_code
_entity_poly.pdbx_strand_id
1 'polypeptide(L)'
;GEGKGIVSHFGLQGRVNFEVGSYSKALGVQGGILAGSDDVRRHALNHSRSWLLSGSQPPAVAAAQKASIEVLMSEPEHVEKLWNNTNYFRENLQSLGFDTGASETPIIPVMCKESKKAQAMSRELRNEGVMVGAIVFPMVAANKARVRAQMSAGLSREDIDIVLSAFEKCGKKIGLI
;
A
#
# COMPACT_ATOMS: atom_id res chain seq x y z
N GLY A 1 4.40 -5.23 -12.71
CA GLY A 1 3.81 -4.91 -14.02
C GLY A 1 3.71 -3.42 -14.23
N GLU A 2 4.79 -2.67 -14.02
CA GLU A 2 4.93 -1.25 -14.46
C GLU A 2 3.72 -0.34 -14.12
N GLY A 3 3.22 -0.38 -12.88
CA GLY A 3 2.05 0.43 -12.48
C GLY A 3 0.68 -0.07 -12.97
N LYS A 4 0.63 -1.03 -13.90
CA LYS A 4 -0.61 -1.60 -14.49
C LYS A 4 -1.27 -2.68 -13.62
N GLY A 5 -0.78 -2.91 -12.40
CA GLY A 5 -1.37 -3.86 -11.45
C GLY A 5 -0.93 -5.33 -11.62
N ILE A 6 -1.59 -6.20 -10.84
CA ILE A 6 -1.23 -7.61 -10.65
C ILE A 6 -1.57 -8.48 -11.86
N VAL A 7 -2.65 -8.15 -12.58
CA VAL A 7 -3.05 -8.85 -13.81
C VAL A 7 -1.97 -8.69 -14.87
N SER A 8 -1.45 -7.47 -15.04
CA SER A 8 -0.28 -7.21 -15.89
C SER A 8 0.97 -7.95 -15.40
N HIS A 9 1.26 -7.90 -14.09
CA HIS A 9 2.43 -8.58 -13.51
C HIS A 9 2.51 -10.08 -13.82
N PHE A 10 1.37 -10.78 -13.81
CA PHE A 10 1.29 -12.21 -14.12
C PHE A 10 0.97 -12.53 -15.59
N GLY A 11 0.93 -11.53 -16.47
CA GLY A 11 0.62 -11.75 -17.90
C GLY A 11 -0.80 -12.26 -18.15
N LEU A 12 -1.76 -11.85 -17.31
CA LEU A 12 -3.16 -12.31 -17.35
C LEU A 12 -4.11 -11.32 -18.04
N GLN A 13 -3.58 -10.31 -18.73
CA GLN A 13 -4.39 -9.36 -19.47
C GLN A 13 -5.29 -10.07 -20.49
N GLY A 14 -6.56 -9.65 -20.56
CA GLY A 14 -7.58 -10.31 -21.38
C GLY A 14 -8.09 -11.66 -20.85
N ARG A 15 -7.54 -12.17 -19.74
CA ARG A 15 -7.99 -13.42 -19.09
C ARG A 15 -8.85 -13.21 -17.85
N VAL A 16 -9.10 -11.96 -17.48
CA VAL A 16 -10.04 -11.56 -16.43
C VAL A 16 -11.19 -10.79 -17.07
N ASN A 17 -12.41 -10.96 -16.55
CA ASN A 17 -13.58 -10.26 -17.12
C ASN A 17 -13.52 -8.75 -16.90
N PHE A 18 -13.00 -8.33 -15.74
CA PHE A 18 -12.84 -6.93 -15.36
C PHE A 18 -11.85 -6.76 -14.21
N GLU A 19 -11.32 -5.56 -14.08
CA GLU A 19 -10.47 -5.12 -12.97
C GLU A 19 -11.16 -3.99 -12.20
N VAL A 20 -11.07 -4.04 -10.88
CA VAL A 20 -11.58 -2.98 -10.00
C VAL A 20 -10.40 -2.34 -9.28
N GLY A 21 -10.42 -1.02 -9.19
CA GLY A 21 -9.37 -0.25 -8.54
C GLY A 21 -9.92 0.91 -7.72
N SER A 22 -9.00 1.59 -7.04
CA SER A 22 -9.29 2.77 -6.24
C SER A 22 -8.26 3.83 -6.54
N TYR A 23 -8.74 5.05 -6.79
CA TYR A 23 -7.87 6.21 -6.98
C TYR A 23 -7.20 6.65 -5.67
N SER A 24 -7.74 6.24 -4.51
CA SER A 24 -7.35 6.80 -3.19
C SER A 24 -6.12 6.17 -2.56
N LYS A 25 -5.31 5.47 -3.36
CA LYS A 25 -4.09 4.80 -2.92
C LYS A 25 -2.90 5.37 -3.69
N ALA A 26 -2.28 4.56 -4.55
CA ALA A 26 -1.12 4.97 -5.34
C ALA A 26 -1.39 6.18 -6.24
N LEU A 27 -2.64 6.36 -6.69
CA LEU A 27 -3.03 7.46 -7.58
C LEU A 27 -3.36 8.76 -6.84
N GLY A 28 -3.39 8.78 -5.50
CA GLY A 28 -3.49 10.00 -4.70
C GLY A 28 -4.78 10.82 -4.83
N VAL A 29 -5.86 10.28 -5.39
CA VAL A 29 -7.12 11.02 -5.67
C VAL A 29 -8.34 10.26 -5.12
N GLN A 30 -9.49 10.90 -4.88
CA GLN A 30 -10.70 10.18 -4.45
C GLN A 30 -11.34 9.42 -5.61
N GLY A 31 -11.90 8.23 -5.36
CA GLY A 31 -12.78 7.52 -6.31
C GLY A 31 -12.45 6.03 -6.50
N GLY A 32 -13.26 5.37 -7.32
CA GLY A 32 -13.08 3.98 -7.75
C GLY A 32 -13.09 3.87 -9.28
N ILE A 33 -12.56 2.76 -9.78
CA ILE A 33 -12.55 2.43 -11.21
C ILE A 33 -13.01 0.98 -11.42
N LEU A 34 -13.76 0.75 -12.48
CA LEU A 34 -14.06 -0.56 -13.06
C LEU A 34 -13.62 -0.51 -14.52
N ALA A 35 -12.69 -1.38 -14.90
CA ALA A 35 -12.21 -1.52 -16.27
C ALA A 35 -12.54 -2.93 -16.79
N GLY A 36 -13.04 -3.03 -18.02
CA GLY A 36 -13.45 -4.30 -18.61
C GLY A 36 -13.94 -4.09 -20.04
N SER A 37 -14.62 -5.10 -20.59
CA SER A 37 -15.23 -4.99 -21.92
C SER A 37 -16.34 -3.94 -21.99
N ASP A 38 -16.75 -3.58 -23.20
CA ASP A 38 -17.90 -2.71 -23.43
C ASP A 38 -19.18 -3.25 -22.78
N ASP A 39 -19.37 -4.58 -22.82
CA ASP A 39 -20.49 -5.26 -22.16
C ASP A 39 -20.46 -5.09 -20.65
N VAL A 40 -19.28 -5.25 -20.02
CA VAL A 40 -19.12 -4.99 -18.58
C VAL A 40 -19.45 -3.54 -18.26
N ARG A 41 -18.92 -2.58 -19.03
CA ARG A 41 -19.20 -1.15 -18.82
C ARG A 41 -20.70 -0.87 -18.93
N ARG A 42 -21.35 -1.32 -20.00
CA ARG A 42 -22.79 -1.13 -20.22
C ARG A 42 -23.62 -1.79 -19.13
N HIS A 43 -23.27 -3.00 -18.72
CA HIS A 43 -23.97 -3.68 -17.64
C HIS A 43 -23.87 -2.90 -16.33
N ALA A 44 -22.64 -2.51 -15.94
CA ALA A 44 -22.40 -1.75 -14.71
C ALA A 44 -23.15 -0.42 -14.68
N LEU A 45 -23.15 0.33 -15.79
CA LEU A 45 -23.88 1.61 -15.90
C LEU A 45 -25.38 1.46 -15.69
N ASN A 46 -25.98 0.33 -16.09
CA ASN A 46 -27.42 0.11 -16.04
C ASN A 46 -27.91 -0.68 -14.81
N HIS A 47 -27.02 -1.35 -14.07
CA HIS A 47 -27.40 -2.23 -12.94
C HIS A 47 -26.77 -1.85 -11.60
N SER A 48 -25.70 -1.04 -11.59
CA SER A 48 -25.05 -0.65 -10.35
C SER A 48 -25.85 0.43 -9.61
N ARG A 49 -26.52 0.04 -8.53
CA ARG A 49 -27.26 0.99 -7.66
C ARG A 49 -26.37 2.11 -7.15
N SER A 50 -25.12 1.82 -6.78
CA SER A 50 -24.16 2.83 -6.29
C SER A 50 -23.71 3.80 -7.37
N TRP A 51 -23.88 3.47 -8.65
CA TRP A 51 -23.66 4.39 -9.77
C TRP A 51 -24.92 5.18 -10.10
N LEU A 52 -26.06 4.49 -10.24
CA LEU A 52 -27.33 5.09 -10.66
C LEU A 52 -27.93 6.05 -9.64
N LEU A 53 -27.69 5.81 -8.35
CA LEU A 53 -28.31 6.54 -7.24
C LEU A 53 -27.29 7.42 -6.48
N SER A 54 -26.20 7.83 -7.14
CA SER A 54 -25.18 8.70 -6.56
C SER A 54 -24.80 9.83 -7.53
N GLY A 55 -24.37 10.96 -6.97
CA GLY A 55 -23.84 12.06 -7.77
C GLY A 55 -22.52 11.66 -8.44
N SER A 56 -22.27 12.19 -9.64
CA SER A 56 -20.99 11.99 -10.33
C SER A 56 -19.82 12.60 -9.55
N GLN A 57 -18.60 12.18 -9.88
CA GLN A 57 -17.40 12.84 -9.37
C GLN A 57 -17.39 14.32 -9.78
N PRO A 58 -16.96 15.25 -8.89
CA PRO A 58 -16.73 16.63 -9.28
C PRO A 58 -15.74 16.73 -10.45
N PRO A 59 -15.92 17.64 -11.41
CA PRO A 59 -15.04 17.74 -12.58
C PRO A 59 -13.55 17.86 -12.24
N ALA A 60 -13.20 18.61 -11.19
CA ALA A 60 -11.82 18.75 -10.73
C ALA A 60 -11.24 17.42 -10.23
N VAL A 61 -12.04 16.57 -9.57
CA VAL A 61 -11.61 15.24 -9.12
C VAL A 61 -11.37 14.32 -10.32
N ALA A 62 -12.28 14.33 -11.30
CA ALA A 62 -12.12 13.55 -12.53
C ALA A 62 -10.87 13.96 -13.34
N ALA A 63 -10.58 15.28 -13.40
CA ALA A 63 -9.36 15.78 -14.04
C ALA A 63 -8.09 15.31 -13.30
N ALA A 64 -8.10 15.34 -11.96
CA ALA A 64 -6.98 14.86 -11.15
C ALA A 64 -6.77 13.33 -11.30
N GLN A 65 -7.85 12.54 -11.38
CA GLN A 65 -7.78 11.10 -11.65
C GLN A 65 -7.11 10.80 -13.00
N LYS A 66 -7.48 11.57 -14.04
CA LYS A 66 -6.88 11.44 -15.38
C LYS A 66 -5.38 11.79 -15.33
N ALA A 67 -5.04 12.92 -14.72
CA ALA A 67 -3.66 13.36 -14.61
C ALA A 67 -2.78 12.38 -13.83
N SER A 68 -3.29 11.76 -12.75
CA SER A 68 -2.50 10.80 -11.98
C SER A 68 -2.25 9.49 -12.73
N ILE A 69 -3.17 9.05 -13.60
CA ILE A 69 -2.93 7.94 -14.53
C ILE A 69 -1.87 8.34 -15.57
N GLU A 70 -1.97 9.54 -16.15
CA GLU A 70 -1.01 10.04 -17.14
C GLU A 70 0.41 10.08 -16.57
N VAL A 71 0.59 10.61 -15.36
CA VAL A 71 1.87 10.60 -14.64
C VAL A 71 2.38 9.18 -14.43
N LEU A 72 1.53 8.26 -13.95
CA LEU A 72 1.93 6.85 -13.75
C LEU A 72 2.39 6.18 -15.05
N MET A 73 1.83 6.58 -16.20
CA MET A 73 2.19 6.06 -17.51
C MET A 73 3.47 6.69 -18.08
N SER A 74 3.70 7.98 -17.84
CA SER A 74 4.83 8.73 -18.41
C SER A 74 6.08 8.74 -17.55
N GLU A 75 5.96 8.51 -16.24
CA GLU A 75 7.03 8.62 -15.25
C GLU A 75 7.29 7.25 -14.56
N PRO A 76 7.91 6.28 -15.28
CA PRO A 76 8.19 4.93 -14.73
C PRO A 76 9.13 4.94 -13.52
N GLU A 77 9.93 5.99 -13.35
CA GLU A 77 10.89 6.15 -12.25
C GLU A 77 10.21 6.10 -10.87
N HIS A 78 8.94 6.48 -10.74
CA HIS A 78 8.21 6.37 -9.47
C HIS A 78 7.99 4.91 -9.09
N VAL A 79 7.65 4.06 -10.06
CA VAL A 79 7.44 2.62 -9.83
C VAL A 79 8.78 1.96 -9.51
N GLU A 80 9.83 2.29 -10.25
CA GLU A 80 11.18 1.77 -10.01
C GLU A 80 11.69 2.16 -8.62
N LYS A 81 11.60 3.44 -8.26
CA LYS A 81 12.01 3.95 -6.95
C LYS A 81 11.20 3.31 -5.82
N LEU A 82 9.89 3.12 -5.98
CA LEU A 82 9.06 2.42 -5.01
C LEU A 82 9.58 1.00 -4.75
N TRP A 83 9.90 0.24 -5.79
CA TRP A 83 10.40 -1.13 -5.65
C TRP A 83 11.82 -1.18 -5.08
N ASN A 84 12.70 -0.28 -5.48
CA ASN A 84 14.04 -0.14 -4.91
C ASN A 84 13.98 0.18 -3.40
N ASN A 85 13.10 1.11 -3.01
CA ASN A 85 12.86 1.43 -1.60
C ASN A 85 12.26 0.25 -0.83
N THR A 86 11.32 -0.45 -1.46
CA THR A 86 10.62 -1.61 -0.87
C THR A 86 11.61 -2.74 -0.56
N ASN A 87 12.45 -3.11 -1.53
CA ASN A 87 13.40 -4.21 -1.36
C ASN A 87 14.46 -3.86 -0.32
N TYR A 88 15.06 -2.67 -0.43
CA TYR A 88 16.06 -2.21 0.54
C TYR A 88 15.51 -2.20 1.97
N PHE A 89 14.33 -1.63 2.19
CA PHE A 89 13.75 -1.58 3.54
C PHE A 89 13.42 -2.97 4.08
N ARG A 90 12.86 -3.85 3.23
CA ARG A 90 12.51 -5.23 3.62
C ARG A 90 13.76 -6.02 4.02
N GLU A 91 14.79 -5.99 3.17
CA GLU A 91 16.06 -6.71 3.39
C GLU A 91 16.74 -6.25 4.68
N ASN A 92 16.77 -4.93 4.93
CA ASN A 92 17.35 -4.39 6.16
C ASN A 92 16.50 -4.69 7.41
N LEU A 93 15.16 -4.64 7.33
CA LEU A 93 14.35 -5.09 8.47
C LEU A 93 14.58 -6.56 8.79
N GLN A 94 14.69 -7.42 7.77
CA GLN A 94 14.97 -8.83 7.95
C GLN A 94 16.37 -9.07 8.53
N SER A 95 17.38 -8.32 8.09
CA SER A 95 18.75 -8.43 8.61
C SER A 95 18.86 -7.98 10.07
N LEU A 96 18.01 -7.03 10.51
CA LEU A 96 17.84 -6.65 11.91
C LEU A 96 17.13 -7.70 12.77
N GLY A 97 16.57 -8.76 12.17
CA GLY A 97 15.88 -9.84 12.86
C GLY A 97 14.35 -9.73 12.90
N PHE A 98 13.75 -8.74 12.23
CA PHE A 98 12.29 -8.61 12.20
C PHE A 98 11.63 -9.66 11.29
N ASP A 99 10.55 -10.27 11.79
CA ASP A 99 9.65 -11.10 10.98
C ASP A 99 8.75 -10.20 10.12
N THR A 100 8.99 -10.21 8.81
CA THR A 100 8.21 -9.45 7.81
C THR A 100 7.09 -10.27 7.14
N GLY A 101 6.81 -11.46 7.65
CA GLY A 101 5.87 -12.42 7.08
C GLY A 101 6.25 -12.83 5.65
N ALA A 102 5.25 -13.18 4.85
CA ALA A 102 5.41 -13.57 3.44
C ALA A 102 5.12 -12.41 2.47
N SER A 103 5.32 -11.16 2.88
CA SER A 103 4.98 -10.02 2.01
C SER A 103 6.03 -9.79 0.93
N GLU A 104 5.62 -9.91 -0.32
CA GLU A 104 6.41 -9.58 -1.52
C GLU A 104 6.05 -8.20 -2.09
N THR A 105 5.30 -7.38 -1.34
CA THR A 105 4.73 -6.12 -1.81
C THR A 105 5.32 -4.90 -1.10
N PRO A 106 5.07 -3.66 -1.59
CA PRO A 106 5.41 -2.41 -0.88
C PRO A 106 4.72 -2.22 0.47
N ILE A 107 3.82 -3.12 0.86
CA ILE A 107 3.23 -3.17 2.20
C ILE A 107 4.03 -4.18 3.02
N ILE A 108 4.88 -3.70 3.92
CA ILE A 108 5.81 -4.54 4.69
C ILE A 108 5.32 -4.60 6.14
N PRO A 109 4.72 -5.72 6.57
CA PRO A 109 4.34 -5.89 7.97
C PRO A 109 5.58 -6.18 8.82
N VAL A 110 5.56 -5.82 10.10
CA VAL A 110 6.47 -6.34 11.13
C VAL A 110 5.62 -7.06 12.16
N MET A 111 5.80 -8.38 12.24
CA MET A 111 4.94 -9.29 12.99
C MET A 111 5.23 -9.17 14.49
N CYS A 112 4.25 -8.66 15.26
CA CYS A 112 4.37 -8.48 16.71
C CYS A 112 3.66 -9.59 17.50
N LYS A 113 2.81 -10.38 16.83
CA LYS A 113 1.95 -11.46 17.35
C LYS A 113 0.85 -10.95 18.30
N GLU A 114 1.20 -10.18 19.31
CA GLU A 114 0.30 -9.64 20.33
C GLU A 114 -0.08 -8.17 20.08
N SER A 115 -1.36 -7.83 20.30
CA SER A 115 -1.86 -6.46 20.11
C SER A 115 -1.10 -5.42 20.95
N LYS A 116 -0.76 -5.76 22.20
CA LYS A 116 -0.01 -4.88 23.10
C LYS A 116 1.37 -4.56 22.55
N LYS A 117 2.08 -5.56 21.99
CA LYS A 117 3.40 -5.37 21.37
C LYS A 117 3.31 -4.51 20.11
N ALA A 118 2.31 -4.74 19.25
CA ALA A 118 2.11 -3.91 18.04
C ALA A 118 1.81 -2.44 18.40
N GLN A 119 0.95 -2.20 19.39
CA GLN A 119 0.64 -0.85 19.88
C GLN A 119 1.85 -0.19 20.54
N ALA A 120 2.65 -0.95 21.29
CA ALA A 120 3.90 -0.45 21.87
C ALA A 120 4.89 -0.05 20.77
N MET A 121 5.12 -0.90 19.77
CA MET A 121 5.99 -0.58 18.63
C MET A 121 5.57 0.69 17.91
N SER A 122 4.28 0.83 17.58
CA SER A 122 3.73 2.02 16.93
C SER A 122 3.92 3.30 17.77
N ARG A 123 3.77 3.21 19.09
CA ARG A 123 3.99 4.34 20.01
C ARG A 123 5.47 4.70 20.14
N GLU A 124 6.35 3.72 20.31
CA GLU A 124 7.79 3.97 20.43
C GLU A 124 8.35 4.57 19.14
N LEU A 125 7.96 4.03 17.97
CA LEU A 125 8.33 4.62 16.68
C LEU A 125 7.84 6.06 16.54
N ARG A 126 6.60 6.36 16.99
CA ARG A 126 6.08 7.73 16.98
C ARG A 126 6.93 8.67 17.84
N ASN A 127 7.42 8.21 18.99
CA ASN A 127 8.31 9.00 19.84
C ASN A 127 9.66 9.28 19.18
N GLU A 128 10.11 8.41 18.27
CA GLU A 128 11.29 8.62 17.40
C GLU A 128 10.94 9.39 16.11
N GLY A 129 9.72 9.95 15.99
CA GLY A 129 9.28 10.72 14.81
C GLY A 129 8.80 9.87 13.63
N VAL A 130 8.67 8.55 13.78
CA VAL A 130 8.24 7.62 12.73
C VAL A 130 6.78 7.23 12.92
N MET A 131 5.92 7.58 11.96
CA MET A 131 4.52 7.19 11.99
C MET A 131 4.31 5.82 11.32
N VAL A 132 3.92 4.81 12.10
CA VAL A 132 3.44 3.51 11.58
C VAL A 132 2.14 3.08 12.26
N GLY A 133 1.25 2.45 11.50
CA GLY A 133 -0.03 1.94 12.02
C GLY A 133 0.11 0.55 12.64
N ALA A 134 -0.37 0.38 13.87
CA ALA A 134 -0.60 -0.94 14.47
C ALA A 134 -1.91 -1.54 13.93
N ILE A 135 -1.84 -2.76 13.41
CA ILE A 135 -2.99 -3.53 12.95
C ILE A 135 -3.21 -4.66 13.95
N VAL A 136 -4.34 -4.60 14.66
CA VAL A 136 -4.69 -5.47 15.79
C VAL A 136 -6.11 -6.01 15.64
N PHE A 137 -6.51 -6.95 16.50
CA PHE A 137 -7.90 -7.45 16.54
C PHE A 137 -8.91 -6.30 16.71
N PRO A 138 -10.06 -6.31 16.02
CA PRO A 138 -10.60 -7.37 15.15
C PRO A 138 -10.16 -7.32 13.68
N MET A 139 -9.30 -6.39 13.27
CA MET A 139 -8.86 -6.29 11.87
C MET A 139 -7.99 -7.48 11.44
N VAL A 140 -7.32 -8.13 12.39
CA VAL A 140 -6.49 -9.33 12.19
C VAL A 140 -6.71 -10.30 13.34
N ALA A 141 -6.37 -11.58 13.13
CA ALA A 141 -6.43 -12.59 14.19
C ALA A 141 -5.60 -12.17 15.41
N ALA A 142 -6.06 -12.53 16.61
CA ALA A 142 -5.49 -12.05 17.88
C ALA A 142 -3.98 -12.35 18.06
N ASN A 143 -3.48 -13.42 17.45
CA ASN A 143 -2.07 -13.83 17.47
C ASN A 143 -1.26 -13.39 16.22
N LYS A 144 -1.84 -12.52 15.38
CA LYS A 144 -1.23 -11.98 14.15
C LYS A 144 -1.21 -10.46 14.14
N ALA A 145 -1.13 -9.84 15.31
CA ALA A 145 -0.92 -8.39 15.42
C ALA A 145 0.43 -7.99 14.80
N ARG A 146 0.47 -6.82 14.19
CA ARG A 146 1.65 -6.32 13.45
C ARG A 146 1.62 -4.80 13.35
N VAL A 147 2.78 -4.18 13.13
CA VAL A 147 2.79 -2.83 12.53
C VAL A 147 2.91 -2.95 11.02
N ARG A 148 2.32 -2.03 10.26
CA ARG A 148 2.30 -2.09 8.79
C ARG A 148 3.00 -0.87 8.19
N ALA A 149 4.23 -1.05 7.74
CA ALA A 149 4.93 -0.06 6.93
C ALA A 149 4.38 -0.09 5.50
N GLN A 150 4.22 1.09 4.89
CA GLN A 150 3.75 1.27 3.53
C GLN A 150 4.80 2.11 2.82
N MET A 151 5.57 1.46 1.94
CA MET A 151 6.67 2.12 1.27
C MET A 151 6.16 3.11 0.21
N SER A 152 6.92 4.17 -0.01
CA SER A 152 6.58 5.22 -0.98
C SER A 152 7.79 5.55 -1.84
N ALA A 153 7.54 5.91 -3.11
CA ALA A 153 8.54 6.52 -3.98
C ALA A 153 8.97 7.91 -3.50
N GLY A 154 8.15 8.58 -2.69
CA GLY A 154 8.45 9.89 -2.12
C GLY A 154 9.55 9.88 -1.05
N LEU A 155 9.92 8.71 -0.50
CA LEU A 155 10.97 8.60 0.51
C LEU A 155 12.36 8.61 -0.15
N SER A 156 13.28 9.37 0.44
CA SER A 156 14.71 9.30 0.13
C SER A 156 15.36 8.06 0.76
N ARG A 157 16.62 7.78 0.41
CA ARG A 157 17.37 6.68 1.05
C ARG A 157 17.62 7.02 2.53
N GLU A 158 17.94 8.28 2.78
CA GLU A 158 18.21 8.85 4.10
C GLU A 158 16.99 8.76 5.01
N ASP A 159 15.78 9.05 4.50
CA ASP A 159 14.54 8.84 5.26
C ASP A 159 14.39 7.38 5.69
N ILE A 160 14.70 6.45 4.78
CA ILE A 160 14.59 5.02 5.05
C ILE A 160 15.62 4.58 6.09
N ASP A 161 16.84 5.10 6.06
CA ASP A 161 17.89 4.78 7.04
C ASP A 161 17.55 5.33 8.44
N ILE A 162 16.96 6.53 8.52
CA ILE A 162 16.40 7.08 9.76
C ILE A 162 15.31 6.16 10.31
N VAL A 163 14.39 5.73 9.45
CA VAL A 163 13.31 4.81 9.84
C VAL A 163 13.86 3.48 10.31
N LEU A 164 14.81 2.86 9.59
CA LEU A 164 15.45 1.59 9.98
C LEU A 164 16.11 1.69 11.35
N SER A 165 16.85 2.78 11.60
CA SER A 165 17.50 3.05 12.88
C SER A 165 16.49 3.15 14.03
N ALA A 166 15.36 3.82 13.80
CA ALA A 166 14.27 3.89 14.77
C ALA A 166 13.62 2.51 14.99
N PHE A 167 13.41 1.73 13.94
CA PHE A 167 12.91 0.36 14.05
C PHE A 167 13.84 -0.50 14.90
N GLU A 168 15.14 -0.49 14.65
CA GLU A 168 16.12 -1.25 15.43
C GLU A 168 16.06 -0.88 16.92
N LYS A 169 16.15 0.43 17.22
CA LYS A 169 16.11 0.95 18.60
C LYS A 169 14.82 0.56 19.32
N CYS A 170 13.67 0.79 18.70
CA CYS A 170 12.36 0.48 19.28
C CYS A 170 12.15 -1.03 19.42
N GLY A 171 12.57 -1.82 18.42
CA GLY A 171 12.45 -3.28 18.41
C GLY A 171 13.20 -3.93 19.57
N LYS A 172 14.45 -3.53 19.80
CA LYS A 172 15.25 -3.95 20.95
C LYS A 172 14.59 -3.55 22.27
N LYS A 173 14.12 -2.30 22.37
CA LYS A 173 13.47 -1.77 23.58
C LYS A 173 12.24 -2.57 23.99
N ILE A 174 11.45 -3.07 23.04
CA ILE A 174 10.22 -3.82 23.33
C ILE A 174 10.40 -5.35 23.27
N GLY A 175 11.63 -5.83 23.03
CA GLY A 175 11.93 -7.26 22.92
C GLY A 175 11.23 -7.94 21.74
N LEU A 176 11.28 -7.30 20.57
CA LEU A 176 10.83 -7.90 19.31
C LEU A 176 11.99 -8.49 18.51
N ILE A 177 13.18 -7.91 18.66
CA ILE A 177 14.48 -8.38 18.17
C ILE A 177 15.51 -8.27 19.29
#